data_AF-A0A426UXM0-F1
#
_entry.id   AF-A0A426UXM0-F1
#
_cell.length_a   1.000
_cell.length_b   1.000
_cell.length_c   1.000
_cell.angle_alpha   90.00
_cell.angle_beta   90.00
_cell.angle_gamma   90.00
#
_symmetry.space_group_name_H-M   'P 1'
#
loop_
_entity.id
_entity.type
_entity.pdbx_description
1 polymer ?
#
loop_
_entity_poly.entity_id
_entity_poly.type
_entity_poly.pdbx_seq_one_letter_code
_entity_poly.pdbx_strand_id
1 'polypeptide(L)'
;MSHREHPAAAGREKTFFGHPRGLAVLFGTEMWERFSFYGLQGILLTFLTASVLQNGLGLEDTVAVPIASLYSGAVYLTSLPGGWLADRVLGARRAVLIGGVVIMFGHISMAIPVEGPGLVFFGLFLVVLGSGLLKPNISVMVGRLYDGDSDARRDSGFSVFYMGINLGAFLGILVTPYLAGEDRWHLGFGAAAVGMALGLLWYVRGWPRLTNAGIGPSRPLAPEERGKVVRIVVVSLVVAAVAIAVWAATGTLTLATVPTVVTILSIAAAVWYFVYIFGEAKDVTAAEKAGLRAYVGLFVAAVVFWMLYLQMGSILTAFAANSVDLDSWGFHLPAGGVQNFNSIAILVFSPIFGAIWLKAGEGFGTAYKFALGVGLTGLSWVLLGWLQGRADGGVLVALGWMAVVYLLLTWGELCVSPVGLSVTTQLAPAALKGQLMGVWFLGPAVGTPLGGQAYAFLVPKVGEQAFFYLLAGLALLAAVVLAVCSPALHRLMGRGGHGPDAVLETPPEPRAR
;
A
#
# COMPACT_ATOMS: atom_id res chain seq x y z
N MET A 1 36.07 40.52 29.22
CA MET A 1 36.21 40.46 27.75
C MET A 1 35.42 39.26 27.26
N SER A 2 34.21 39.49 26.74
CA SER A 2 33.35 38.44 26.19
C SER A 2 33.81 38.13 24.76
N HIS A 3 34.26 36.90 24.51
CA HIS A 3 34.42 36.39 23.15
C HIS A 3 33.04 36.30 22.51
N ARG A 4 32.70 37.30 21.67
CA ARG A 4 31.64 37.17 20.67
C ARG A 4 32.22 36.35 19.52
N GLU A 5 31.88 35.06 19.46
CA GLU A 5 32.06 34.30 18.25
C GLU A 5 31.15 34.89 17.17
N HIS A 6 31.77 35.41 16.10
CA HIS A 6 31.08 35.71 14.87
C HIS A 6 30.49 34.40 14.31
N PRO A 7 29.18 34.32 14.00
CA PRO A 7 28.69 33.20 13.22
C PRO A 7 29.37 33.27 11.84
N ALA A 8 30.23 32.30 11.57
CA ALA A 8 30.79 32.08 10.24
C ALA A 8 29.62 32.02 9.24
N ALA A 9 29.74 32.76 8.14
CA ALA A 9 28.77 32.76 7.07
C ALA A 9 28.52 31.32 6.61
N ALA A 10 27.36 30.76 6.98
CA ALA A 10 26.89 29.48 6.50
C ALA A 10 26.74 29.61 4.97
N GLY A 11 27.73 29.12 4.23
CA GLY A 11 27.64 29.06 2.78
C GLY A 11 26.34 28.34 2.42
N ARG A 12 25.48 29.01 1.62
CA ARG A 12 24.18 28.51 1.16
C ARG A 12 24.27 27.00 0.89
N GLU A 13 23.76 26.18 1.80
CA GLU A 13 23.72 24.75 1.58
C GLU A 13 22.91 24.51 0.31
N LYS A 14 23.49 23.80 -0.65
CA LYS A 14 22.85 23.48 -1.93
C LYS A 14 21.63 22.59 -1.65
N THR A 15 20.42 23.15 -1.65
CA THR A 15 19.16 22.43 -1.42
C THR A 15 18.70 21.63 -2.64
N PHE A 16 17.82 20.65 -2.45
CA PHE A 16 17.10 19.95 -3.51
C PHE A 16 15.66 20.47 -3.57
N PHE A 17 15.32 21.28 -4.60
CA PHE A 17 14.03 21.99 -4.69
C PHE A 17 13.67 22.78 -3.41
N GLY A 18 14.66 23.36 -2.73
CA GLY A 18 14.44 24.06 -1.44
C GLY A 18 14.41 23.16 -0.20
N HIS A 19 14.54 21.83 -0.36
CA HIS A 19 14.55 20.84 0.72
C HIS A 19 15.97 20.36 1.07
N PRO A 20 16.15 19.71 2.24
CA PRO A 20 17.40 19.06 2.61
C PRO A 20 17.88 18.08 1.54
N ARG A 21 19.21 18.01 1.33
CA ARG A 21 19.81 17.11 0.32
C ARG A 21 19.51 15.63 0.54
N GLY A 22 19.26 15.25 1.79
CA GLY A 22 18.80 13.90 2.13
C GLY A 22 17.50 13.55 1.41
N LEU A 23 16.63 14.52 1.11
CA LEU A 23 15.38 14.28 0.40
C LEU A 23 15.65 13.76 -1.02
N ALA A 24 16.66 14.29 -1.73
CA ALA A 24 17.04 13.78 -3.05
C ALA A 24 17.48 12.31 -3.01
N VAL A 25 18.14 11.91 -1.92
CA VAL A 25 18.56 10.52 -1.70
C VAL A 25 17.34 9.64 -1.51
N LEU A 26 16.46 9.99 -0.57
CA LEU A 26 15.26 9.20 -0.27
C LEU A 26 14.28 9.16 -1.44
N PHE A 27 14.08 10.29 -2.12
CA PHE A 27 13.29 10.40 -3.34
C PHE A 27 13.78 9.42 -4.42
N GLY A 28 15.09 9.46 -4.74
CA GLY A 28 15.63 8.61 -5.79
C GLY A 28 15.62 7.13 -5.42
N THR A 29 15.89 6.80 -4.16
CA THR A 29 15.81 5.41 -3.67
C THR A 29 14.38 4.89 -3.72
N GLU A 30 13.40 5.66 -3.27
CA GLU A 30 11.98 5.28 -3.33
C GLU A 30 11.51 5.16 -4.77
N MET A 31 11.84 6.11 -5.65
CA MET A 31 11.47 6.06 -7.06
C MET A 31 11.93 4.77 -7.73
N TRP A 32 13.18 4.35 -7.50
CA TRP A 32 13.73 3.12 -8.07
C TRP A 32 13.15 1.84 -7.45
N GLU A 33 12.88 1.85 -6.14
CA GLU A 33 12.23 0.72 -5.50
C GLU A 33 10.78 0.57 -5.99
N ARG A 34 10.04 1.68 -6.13
CA ARG A 34 8.70 1.72 -6.71
C ARG A 34 8.70 1.31 -8.19
N PHE A 35 9.69 1.72 -8.98
CA PHE A 35 9.91 1.20 -10.34
C PHE A 35 9.96 -0.32 -10.34
N SER A 36 10.75 -0.92 -9.44
CA SER A 36 10.91 -2.37 -9.38
C SER A 36 9.64 -3.09 -8.91
N PHE A 37 8.92 -2.51 -7.95
CA PHE A 37 7.69 -3.07 -7.38
C PHE A 37 6.54 -3.03 -8.39
N TYR A 38 6.24 -1.85 -8.94
CA TYR A 38 5.16 -1.68 -9.90
C TYR A 38 5.49 -2.32 -11.25
N GLY A 39 6.77 -2.37 -11.62
CA GLY A 39 7.21 -3.11 -12.79
C GLY A 39 6.96 -4.62 -12.67
N LEU A 40 7.27 -5.23 -11.52
CA LEU A 40 6.91 -6.62 -11.25
C LEU A 40 5.39 -6.82 -11.24
N GLN A 41 4.64 -5.94 -10.57
CA GLN A 41 3.18 -5.97 -10.56
C GLN A 41 2.58 -5.84 -11.98
N GLY A 42 3.26 -5.14 -12.89
CA GLY A 42 2.89 -5.01 -14.31
C GLY A 42 2.99 -6.29 -15.14
N ILE A 43 3.72 -7.31 -14.67
CA ILE A 43 3.94 -8.55 -15.45
C ILE A 43 3.63 -9.82 -14.67
N LEU A 44 3.46 -9.75 -13.36
CA LEU A 44 3.30 -10.92 -12.50
C LEU A 44 2.11 -11.76 -12.93
N LEU A 45 0.92 -11.17 -13.05
CA LEU A 45 -0.27 -11.92 -13.42
C LEU A 45 -0.13 -12.56 -14.81
N THR A 46 0.28 -11.76 -15.81
CA THR A 46 0.42 -12.26 -17.18
C THR A 46 1.48 -13.36 -17.29
N PHE A 47 2.55 -13.32 -16.49
CA PHE A 47 3.51 -14.42 -16.39
C PHE A 47 2.88 -15.69 -15.78
N LEU A 48 2.09 -15.53 -14.71
CA LEU A 48 1.43 -16.66 -14.05
C LEU A 48 0.44 -17.36 -14.99
N THR A 49 -0.26 -16.60 -15.83
CA THR A 49 -1.33 -17.13 -16.70
C THR A 49 -0.84 -17.49 -18.11
N ALA A 50 0.24 -16.87 -18.60
CA ALA A 50 0.81 -17.18 -19.90
C ALA A 50 1.14 -18.67 -20.04
N SER A 51 0.96 -19.20 -21.24
CA SER A 51 1.18 -20.62 -21.52
C SER A 51 2.65 -21.02 -21.31
N VAL A 52 2.89 -22.31 -21.06
CA VAL A 52 4.25 -22.85 -20.96
C VAL A 52 5.04 -22.64 -22.27
N LEU A 53 4.36 -22.61 -23.42
CA LEU A 53 4.98 -22.30 -24.72
C LEU A 53 5.46 -20.85 -24.82
N GLN A 54 4.82 -19.95 -24.08
CA GLN A 54 5.21 -18.54 -23.93
C GLN A 54 6.12 -18.35 -22.70
N ASN A 55 6.77 -19.41 -22.20
CA ASN A 55 7.61 -19.37 -20.99
C ASN A 55 6.88 -18.88 -19.71
N GLY A 56 5.54 -18.97 -19.67
CA GLY A 56 4.73 -18.69 -18.48
C GLY A 56 4.44 -19.94 -17.65
N LEU A 57 3.60 -19.81 -16.61
CA LEU A 57 3.23 -20.93 -15.73
C LEU A 57 1.93 -21.67 -16.11
N GLY A 58 1.14 -21.13 -17.03
CA GLY A 58 -0.12 -21.72 -17.50
C GLY A 58 -1.17 -21.90 -16.40
N LEU A 59 -1.16 -21.05 -15.36
CA LEU A 59 -2.14 -21.11 -14.29
C LEU A 59 -3.46 -20.49 -14.74
N GLU A 60 -4.57 -21.07 -14.28
CA GLU A 60 -5.89 -20.45 -14.43
C GLU A 60 -5.96 -19.13 -13.65
N ASP A 61 -6.77 -18.18 -14.13
CA ASP A 61 -7.00 -16.89 -13.45
C ASP A 61 -7.51 -17.08 -12.01
N THR A 62 -8.29 -18.12 -11.76
CA THR A 62 -8.79 -18.50 -10.42
C THR A 62 -7.67 -18.86 -9.43
N VAL A 63 -6.47 -19.18 -9.92
CA VAL A 63 -5.27 -19.45 -9.12
C VAL A 63 -4.31 -18.25 -9.17
N ALA A 64 -4.10 -17.66 -10.35
CA ALA A 64 -3.15 -16.57 -10.56
C ALA A 64 -3.57 -15.24 -9.90
N VAL A 65 -4.86 -14.88 -10.01
CA VAL A 65 -5.39 -13.63 -9.42
C VAL A 65 -5.20 -13.58 -7.90
N PRO A 66 -5.54 -14.64 -7.13
CA PRO A 66 -5.21 -14.70 -5.71
C PRO A 66 -3.74 -14.51 -5.37
N ILE A 67 -2.81 -15.08 -6.16
CA ILE A 67 -1.37 -14.96 -5.93
C ILE A 67 -0.91 -13.51 -6.14
N ALA A 68 -1.31 -12.89 -7.25
CA ALA A 68 -0.98 -11.50 -7.56
C ALA A 68 -1.57 -10.51 -6.53
N SER A 69 -2.81 -10.78 -6.08
CA SER A 69 -3.48 -10.00 -5.05
C SER A 69 -2.82 -10.17 -3.67
N LEU A 70 -2.40 -11.40 -3.34
CA LEU A 70 -1.66 -11.69 -2.12
C LEU A 70 -0.33 -10.95 -2.09
N TYR A 71 0.45 -11.00 -3.18
CA TYR A 71 1.71 -10.27 -3.28
C TYR A 71 1.52 -8.77 -2.97
N SER A 72 0.51 -8.16 -3.58
CA SER A 72 0.20 -6.73 -3.43
C SER A 72 -0.26 -6.37 -2.01
N GLY A 73 -0.98 -7.26 -1.33
CA GLY A 73 -1.39 -7.07 0.07
C GLY A 73 -0.30 -7.40 1.09
N ALA A 74 0.49 -8.45 0.85
CA ALA A 74 1.45 -8.99 1.82
C ALA A 74 2.59 -8.01 2.16
N VAL A 75 2.98 -7.13 1.22
CA VAL A 75 3.95 -6.06 1.50
C VAL A 75 3.49 -5.09 2.59
N TYR A 76 2.18 -4.88 2.75
CA TYR A 76 1.63 -4.06 3.83
C TYR A 76 1.60 -4.83 5.15
N LEU A 77 1.33 -6.13 5.11
CA LEU A 77 1.40 -7.00 6.29
C LEU A 77 2.82 -7.05 6.87
N THR A 78 3.83 -7.27 6.02
CA THR A 78 5.25 -7.37 6.44
C THR A 78 5.87 -6.03 6.84
N SER A 79 5.21 -4.90 6.50
CA SER A 79 5.64 -3.57 6.94
C SER A 79 5.57 -3.41 8.48
N LEU A 80 4.67 -4.11 9.15
CA LEU A 80 4.55 -4.10 10.61
C LEU A 80 5.81 -4.64 11.32
N PRO A 81 6.22 -5.91 11.11
CA PRO A 81 7.44 -6.44 11.72
C PRO A 81 8.70 -5.74 11.21
N GLY A 82 8.72 -5.28 9.96
CA GLY A 82 9.86 -4.53 9.41
C GLY A 82 10.08 -3.17 10.06
N GLY A 83 9.02 -2.42 10.34
CA GLY A 83 9.08 -1.19 11.14
C GLY A 83 9.56 -1.46 12.57
N TRP A 84 9.00 -2.48 13.22
CA TRP A 84 9.42 -2.87 14.58
C TRP A 84 10.91 -3.23 14.65
N LEU A 85 11.42 -3.99 13.67
CA LEU A 85 12.82 -4.40 13.62
C LEU A 85 13.76 -3.19 13.46
N ALA A 86 13.36 -2.20 12.67
CA ALA A 86 14.11 -0.96 12.54
C ALA A 86 14.10 -0.14 13.82
N ASP A 87 12.95 0.00 14.48
CA ASP A 87 12.84 0.80 15.70
C ASP A 87 13.57 0.21 16.90
N ARG A 88 13.67 -1.12 16.97
CA ARG A 88 14.20 -1.84 18.14
C ARG A 88 15.62 -2.38 17.97
N VAL A 89 16.04 -2.69 16.74
CA VAL A 89 17.29 -3.43 16.48
C VAL A 89 18.20 -2.68 15.50
N LEU A 90 17.72 -2.41 14.28
CA LEU A 90 18.60 -2.02 13.17
C LEU A 90 18.83 -0.51 13.04
N GLY A 91 17.80 0.29 13.32
CA GLY A 91 17.66 1.67 12.84
C GLY A 91 17.14 1.73 11.41
N ALA A 92 16.30 2.74 11.12
CA ALA A 92 15.63 2.89 9.83
C ALA A 92 16.60 2.93 8.65
N ARG A 93 17.77 3.58 8.81
CA ARG A 93 18.75 3.70 7.71
C ARG A 93 19.32 2.35 7.28
N ARG A 94 19.62 1.46 8.23
CA ARG A 94 20.11 0.11 7.94
C ARG A 94 19.00 -0.81 7.46
N ALA A 95 17.79 -0.65 8.02
CA ALA A 95 16.61 -1.39 7.57
C ALA A 95 16.33 -1.14 6.08
N VAL A 96 16.38 0.13 5.62
CA VAL A 96 16.24 0.47 4.20
C VAL A 96 17.32 -0.19 3.33
N LEU A 97 18.58 -0.17 3.77
CA LEU A 97 19.68 -0.81 3.03
C LEU A 97 19.47 -2.32 2.90
N ILE A 98 19.23 -2.99 4.02
CA ILE A 98 19.03 -4.45 4.07
C ILE A 98 17.79 -4.84 3.28
N GLY A 99 16.69 -4.11 3.46
CA GLY A 99 15.43 -4.32 2.75
C GLY A 99 15.62 -4.22 1.24
N GLY A 100 16.29 -3.16 0.77
CA GLY A 100 16.59 -2.97 -0.64
C GLY A 100 17.48 -4.07 -1.23
N VAL A 101 18.50 -4.55 -0.48
CA VAL A 101 19.34 -5.68 -0.90
C VAL A 101 18.52 -6.96 -1.04
N VAL A 102 17.61 -7.22 -0.09
CA VAL A 102 16.72 -8.38 -0.14
C VAL A 102 15.73 -8.28 -1.33
N ILE A 103 15.17 -7.10 -1.62
CA ILE A 103 14.33 -6.87 -2.81
C ILE A 103 15.13 -7.16 -4.09
N MET A 104 16.35 -6.65 -4.18
CA MET A 104 17.21 -6.85 -5.36
C MET A 104 17.48 -8.34 -5.60
N PHE A 105 17.81 -9.11 -4.55
CA PHE A 105 17.97 -10.56 -4.68
C PHE A 105 16.66 -11.27 -5.05
N GLY A 106 15.52 -10.76 -4.58
CA GLY A 106 14.22 -11.26 -5.01
C GLY A 106 14.01 -11.13 -6.52
N HIS A 107 14.25 -9.93 -7.08
CA HIS A 107 14.16 -9.72 -8.53
C HIS A 107 15.22 -10.48 -9.31
N ILE A 108 16.45 -10.61 -8.81
CA ILE A 108 17.49 -11.44 -9.43
C ILE A 108 17.04 -12.91 -9.47
N SER A 109 16.46 -13.43 -8.39
CA SER A 109 15.92 -14.79 -8.34
C SER A 109 14.91 -15.02 -9.47
N MET A 110 13.97 -14.08 -9.65
CA MET A 110 12.99 -14.13 -10.75
C MET A 110 13.62 -13.94 -12.15
N ALA A 111 14.70 -13.16 -12.27
CA ALA A 111 15.36 -12.89 -13.55
C ALA A 111 16.18 -14.06 -14.08
N ILE A 112 16.55 -15.04 -13.25
CA ILE A 112 17.31 -16.22 -13.69
C ILE A 112 16.31 -17.22 -14.31
N PRO A 113 16.46 -17.57 -15.61
CA PRO A 113 15.54 -18.47 -16.31
C PRO A 113 15.85 -19.94 -15.97
N VAL A 114 15.50 -20.36 -14.75
CA VAL A 114 15.53 -21.77 -14.34
C VAL A 114 14.15 -22.38 -14.57
N GLU A 115 14.13 -23.62 -15.05
CA GLU A 115 12.89 -24.38 -15.23
C GLU A 115 12.11 -24.51 -13.92
N GLY A 116 10.80 -24.28 -14.00
CA GLY A 116 9.87 -24.39 -12.88
C GLY A 116 9.70 -23.11 -12.05
N PRO A 117 8.69 -23.06 -11.18
CA PRO A 117 8.27 -21.81 -10.54
C PRO A 117 9.06 -21.47 -9.25
N GLY A 118 9.99 -22.33 -8.83
CA GLY A 118 10.64 -22.25 -7.52
C GLY A 118 11.40 -20.95 -7.28
N LEU A 119 12.24 -20.54 -8.23
CA LEU A 119 12.98 -19.27 -8.12
C LEU A 119 12.07 -18.05 -8.20
N VAL A 120 10.95 -18.14 -8.93
CA VAL A 120 10.00 -17.04 -9.01
C VAL A 120 9.29 -16.83 -7.68
N PHE A 121 8.73 -17.89 -7.08
CA PHE A 121 8.06 -17.79 -5.78
C PHE A 121 9.03 -17.45 -4.64
N PHE A 122 10.26 -17.97 -4.68
CA PHE A 122 11.30 -17.54 -3.75
C PHE A 122 11.62 -16.05 -3.91
N GLY A 123 11.69 -15.57 -5.16
CA GLY A 123 11.88 -14.15 -5.47
C GLY A 123 10.74 -13.27 -4.92
N LEU A 124 9.48 -13.66 -5.15
CA LEU A 124 8.31 -12.97 -4.60
C LEU A 124 8.36 -12.89 -3.06
N PHE A 125 8.73 -13.99 -2.40
CA PHE A 125 8.89 -14.03 -0.94
C PHE A 125 9.95 -13.02 -0.46
N LEU A 126 11.12 -12.99 -1.11
CA LEU A 126 12.16 -12.01 -0.78
C LEU A 126 11.70 -10.58 -1.02
N VAL A 127 11.03 -10.28 -2.15
CA VAL A 127 10.49 -8.94 -2.42
C VAL A 127 9.49 -8.53 -1.33
N VAL A 128 8.61 -9.42 -0.89
CA VAL A 128 7.64 -9.14 0.19
C VAL A 128 8.33 -8.83 1.52
N LEU A 129 9.36 -9.60 1.90
CA LEU A 129 10.13 -9.35 3.11
C LEU A 129 10.95 -8.05 3.04
N GLY A 130 11.66 -7.86 1.93
CA GLY A 130 12.51 -6.68 1.74
C GLY A 130 11.70 -5.39 1.67
N SER A 131 10.55 -5.41 0.99
CA SER A 131 9.61 -4.28 0.94
C SER A 131 9.05 -3.94 2.31
N GLY A 132 8.70 -4.97 3.11
CA GLY A 132 8.27 -4.79 4.49
C GLY A 132 9.32 -4.12 5.37
N LEU A 133 10.61 -4.31 5.08
CA LEU A 133 11.69 -3.65 5.80
C LEU A 133 12.04 -2.25 5.25
N LEU A 134 11.91 -2.03 3.94
CA LEU A 134 12.27 -0.74 3.33
C LEU A 134 11.15 0.31 3.47
N LYS A 135 9.93 -0.03 3.05
CA LYS A 135 8.80 0.90 2.86
C LYS A 135 8.39 1.69 4.11
N PRO A 136 8.16 1.07 5.30
CA PRO A 136 7.80 1.84 6.50
C PRO A 136 8.96 2.73 6.97
N ASN A 137 10.21 2.31 6.73
CA ASN A 137 11.38 2.92 7.33
C ASN A 137 11.93 4.09 6.51
N ILE A 138 11.84 4.04 5.18
CA ILE A 138 12.24 5.17 4.34
C ILE A 138 11.32 6.38 4.53
N SER A 139 10.02 6.15 4.75
CA SER A 139 9.05 7.21 5.07
C SER A 139 9.37 7.89 6.41
N VAL A 140 9.76 7.11 7.43
CA VAL A 140 10.23 7.65 8.72
C VAL A 140 11.48 8.51 8.53
N MET A 141 12.40 8.10 7.64
CA MET A 141 13.60 8.87 7.37
C MET A 141 13.30 10.23 6.72
N VAL A 142 12.28 10.32 5.85
CA VAL A 142 11.85 11.61 5.26
C VAL A 142 11.41 12.57 6.36
N GLY A 143 10.58 12.11 7.31
CA GLY A 143 10.14 12.93 8.44
C GLY A 143 11.29 13.44 9.31
N ARG A 144 12.35 12.64 9.46
CA ARG A 144 13.55 13.00 10.25
C ARG A 144 14.53 13.95 9.54
N LEU A 145 14.26 14.34 8.30
CA LEU A 145 15.06 15.36 7.61
C LEU A 145 14.69 16.78 8.04
N TYR A 146 13.58 16.96 8.74
CA TYR A 146 13.03 18.25 9.14
C TYR A 146 13.04 18.41 10.66
N ASP A 147 13.23 19.65 11.11
CA ASP A 147 13.30 19.98 12.54
C ASP A 147 11.89 20.12 13.12
N GLY A 148 11.34 18.98 13.59
CA GLY A 148 10.05 18.93 14.27
C GLY A 148 8.84 18.88 13.33
N ASP A 149 7.66 18.65 13.92
CA ASP A 149 6.41 18.43 13.18
C ASP A 149 5.80 19.72 12.60
N SER A 150 6.29 20.90 12.97
CA SER A 150 5.77 22.20 12.54
C SER A 150 6.54 22.87 11.38
N ASP A 151 7.58 22.23 10.84
CA ASP A 151 8.29 22.76 9.67
C ASP A 151 7.39 22.66 8.44
N ALA A 152 6.93 23.80 7.90
CA ALA A 152 6.11 23.86 6.69
C ALA A 152 6.75 23.17 5.47
N ARG A 153 8.08 23.03 5.44
CA ARG A 153 8.79 22.30 4.37
C ARG A 153 8.64 20.78 4.48
N ARG A 154 8.24 20.26 5.64
CA ARG A 154 8.03 18.83 5.89
C ARG A 154 6.93 18.28 5.01
N ASP A 155 5.76 18.92 5.03
CA ASP A 155 4.59 18.47 4.27
C ASP A 155 4.84 18.56 2.76
N SER A 156 5.41 19.68 2.30
CA SER A 156 5.85 19.82 0.91
C SER A 156 6.92 18.79 0.53
N GLY A 157 7.81 18.43 1.46
CA GLY A 157 8.81 17.38 1.29
C GLY A 157 8.21 16.00 1.10
N PHE A 158 7.15 15.67 1.86
CA PHE A 158 6.37 14.45 1.66
C PHE A 158 5.65 14.46 0.31
N SER A 159 5.16 15.61 -0.17
CA SER A 159 4.60 15.72 -1.53
C SER A 159 5.65 15.43 -2.61
N VAL A 160 6.86 15.98 -2.48
CA VAL A 160 7.98 15.69 -3.42
C VAL A 160 8.34 14.21 -3.36
N PHE A 161 8.42 13.62 -2.17
CA PHE A 161 8.66 12.18 -2.00
C PHE A 161 7.58 11.32 -2.69
N TYR A 162 6.31 11.69 -2.52
CA TYR A 162 5.17 11.02 -3.16
C TYR A 162 5.17 11.15 -4.69
N MET A 163 5.63 12.27 -5.24
CA MET A 163 5.87 12.40 -6.68
C MET A 163 6.89 11.38 -7.18
N GLY A 164 7.93 11.08 -6.39
CA GLY A 164 8.92 10.05 -6.70
C GLY A 164 8.31 8.66 -6.79
N ILE A 165 7.35 8.33 -5.91
CA ILE A 165 6.60 7.07 -5.95
C ILE A 165 5.87 6.91 -7.28
N ASN A 166 5.12 7.94 -7.70
CA ASN A 166 4.33 7.90 -8.92
C ASN A 166 5.19 7.89 -10.18
N LEU A 167 6.30 8.64 -10.19
CA LEU A 167 7.26 8.61 -11.30
C LEU A 167 7.91 7.22 -11.42
N GLY A 168 8.28 6.61 -10.30
CA GLY A 168 8.79 5.25 -10.25
C GLY A 168 7.78 4.25 -10.80
N ALA A 169 6.54 4.31 -10.32
CA ALA A 169 5.44 3.47 -10.80
C ALA A 169 5.25 3.58 -12.32
N PHE A 170 5.15 4.82 -12.82
CA PHE A 170 4.97 5.11 -14.24
C PHE A 170 6.07 4.48 -15.10
N LEU A 171 7.32 4.72 -14.73
CA LEU A 171 8.47 4.19 -15.46
C LEU A 171 8.57 2.66 -15.35
N GLY A 172 8.25 2.09 -14.18
CA GLY A 172 8.27 0.65 -13.96
C GLY A 172 7.27 -0.09 -14.85
N ILE A 173 6.01 0.36 -14.81
CA ILE A 173 4.91 -0.19 -15.61
C ILE A 173 5.10 0.08 -17.11
N LEU A 174 5.84 1.13 -17.49
CA LEU A 174 6.18 1.36 -18.89
C LEU A 174 7.26 0.38 -19.38
N VAL A 175 8.34 0.22 -18.60
CA VAL A 175 9.55 -0.48 -19.06
C VAL A 175 9.44 -1.99 -18.91
N THR A 176 9.00 -2.50 -17.75
CA THR A 176 9.07 -3.95 -17.49
C THR A 176 8.09 -4.76 -18.32
N PRO A 177 6.81 -4.36 -18.55
CA PRO A 177 5.91 -5.12 -19.42
C PRO A 177 6.34 -5.04 -20.88
N TYR A 178 6.87 -3.90 -21.32
CA TYR A 178 7.41 -3.76 -22.67
C TYR A 178 8.61 -4.69 -22.92
N LEU A 179 9.52 -4.82 -21.94
CA LEU A 179 10.66 -5.73 -22.04
C LEU A 179 10.25 -7.20 -21.93
N ALA A 180 9.25 -7.51 -21.09
CA ALA A 180 8.71 -8.86 -21.00
C ALA A 180 8.06 -9.29 -22.32
N GLY A 181 7.37 -8.39 -23.02
CA GLY A 181 6.58 -8.74 -24.19
C GLY A 181 5.59 -9.85 -23.85
N GLU A 182 5.56 -10.92 -24.65
CA GLU A 182 4.69 -12.08 -24.43
C GLU A 182 5.43 -13.33 -23.97
N ASP A 183 6.77 -13.35 -24.03
CA ASP A 183 7.57 -14.58 -23.82
C ASP A 183 8.91 -14.36 -23.09
N ARG A 184 9.32 -13.11 -22.85
CA ARG A 184 10.61 -12.73 -22.24
C ARG A 184 10.45 -12.27 -20.79
N TRP A 185 9.62 -12.96 -20.01
CA TRP A 185 9.28 -12.59 -18.62
C TRP A 185 10.51 -12.31 -17.73
N HIS A 186 11.54 -13.15 -17.85
CA HIS A 186 12.80 -13.02 -17.12
C HIS A 186 13.56 -11.72 -17.45
N LEU A 187 13.41 -11.17 -18.66
CA LEU A 187 13.96 -9.87 -19.01
C LEU A 187 13.20 -8.73 -18.30
N GLY A 188 11.88 -8.85 -18.17
CA GLY A 188 11.05 -7.94 -17.37
C GLY A 188 11.43 -7.96 -15.89
N PHE A 189 11.60 -9.15 -15.31
CA PHE A 189 12.11 -9.32 -13.94
C PHE A 189 13.53 -8.76 -13.79
N GLY A 190 14.39 -8.97 -14.78
CA GLY A 190 15.74 -8.41 -14.84
C GLY A 190 15.76 -6.88 -14.85
N ALA A 191 14.83 -6.25 -15.58
CA ALA A 191 14.67 -4.80 -15.57
C ALA A 191 14.30 -4.27 -14.18
N ALA A 192 13.39 -4.96 -13.46
CA ALA A 192 13.08 -4.64 -12.06
C ALA A 192 14.31 -4.80 -11.15
N ALA A 193 15.13 -5.85 -11.35
CA ALA A 193 16.38 -6.05 -10.61
C ALA A 193 17.38 -4.92 -10.84
N VAL A 194 17.56 -4.48 -12.09
CA VAL A 194 18.41 -3.34 -12.46
C VAL A 194 17.90 -2.06 -11.79
N GLY A 195 16.59 -1.81 -11.83
CA GLY A 195 15.98 -0.66 -11.16
C GLY A 195 16.31 -0.63 -9.66
N MET A 196 16.12 -1.76 -8.96
CA MET A 196 16.46 -1.85 -7.54
C MET A 196 17.97 -1.68 -7.28
N ALA A 197 18.83 -2.23 -8.13
CA ALA A 197 20.29 -2.05 -8.03
C ALA A 197 20.70 -0.58 -8.18
N LEU A 198 20.08 0.16 -9.11
CA LEU A 198 20.28 1.60 -9.27
C LEU A 198 19.81 2.37 -8.03
N GLY A 199 18.66 2.00 -7.45
CA GLY A 199 18.15 2.56 -6.21
C GLY A 199 19.09 2.36 -5.01
N LEU A 200 19.68 1.17 -4.88
CA LEU A 200 20.68 0.86 -3.86
C LEU A 200 21.98 1.63 -4.07
N LEU A 201 22.48 1.68 -5.30
CA LEU A 201 23.68 2.46 -5.64
C LEU A 201 23.46 3.94 -5.31
N TRP A 202 22.30 4.48 -5.66
CA TRP A 202 21.88 5.85 -5.32
C TRP A 202 21.87 6.07 -3.81
N TYR A 203 21.27 5.14 -3.05
CA TYR A 203 21.17 5.20 -1.59
C TYR A 203 22.55 5.18 -0.91
N VAL A 204 23.41 4.23 -1.30
CA VAL A 204 24.76 4.07 -0.73
C VAL A 204 25.63 5.28 -1.06
N ARG A 205 25.58 5.80 -2.30
CA ARG A 205 26.32 7.01 -2.70
C ARG A 205 25.76 8.27 -2.05
N GLY A 206 24.48 8.28 -1.72
CA GLY A 206 23.79 9.33 -0.99
C GLY A 206 23.95 9.26 0.54
N TRP A 207 24.49 8.17 1.07
CA TRP A 207 24.54 7.88 2.50
C TRP A 207 25.07 9.02 3.39
N PRO A 208 26.17 9.73 3.04
CA PRO A 208 26.67 10.83 3.86
C PRO A 208 25.72 12.03 3.95
N ARG A 209 24.76 12.16 3.02
CA ARG A 209 23.79 13.27 2.96
C ARG A 209 22.55 13.05 3.83
N LEU A 210 22.43 11.88 4.43
CA LEU A 210 21.33 11.52 5.31
C LEU A 210 21.65 11.93 6.76
N THR A 211 22.20 13.11 7.02
CA THR A 211 22.59 13.53 8.38
C THR A 211 21.39 13.42 9.34
N ASN A 212 21.59 12.75 10.49
CA ASN A 212 20.59 12.49 11.55
C ASN A 212 19.32 11.68 11.18
N ALA A 213 19.09 11.36 9.90
CA ALA A 213 17.96 10.53 9.49
C ALA A 213 18.21 9.03 9.77
N GLY A 214 17.51 8.47 10.76
CA GLY A 214 17.44 7.03 10.99
C GLY A 214 18.73 6.37 11.50
N ILE A 215 19.61 7.11 12.20
CA ILE A 215 20.82 6.55 12.82
C ILE A 215 20.41 5.74 14.06
N GLY A 216 20.67 4.44 14.01
CA GLY A 216 20.38 3.53 15.12
C GLY A 216 18.87 3.36 15.39
N PRO A 217 18.52 2.41 16.27
CA PRO A 217 17.14 2.15 16.67
C PRO A 217 16.58 3.33 17.48
N SER A 218 15.34 3.72 17.19
CA SER A 218 14.59 4.77 17.90
C SER A 218 14.35 4.42 19.37
N ARG A 219 14.10 3.13 19.64
CA ARG A 219 13.83 2.57 20.96
C ARG A 219 14.59 1.25 21.11
N PRO A 220 15.91 1.29 21.34
CA PRO A 220 16.75 0.09 21.39
C PRO A 220 16.22 -0.94 22.40
N LEU A 221 16.30 -2.22 22.05
CA LEU A 221 16.03 -3.32 22.98
C LEU A 221 17.02 -3.30 24.14
N ALA A 222 16.49 -3.24 25.36
CA ALA A 222 17.28 -3.37 26.57
C ALA A 222 17.95 -4.75 26.60
N PRO A 223 19.19 -4.89 27.12
CA PRO A 223 19.92 -6.16 27.16
C PRO A 223 19.11 -7.31 27.78
N GLU A 224 18.32 -7.00 28.82
CA GLU A 224 17.45 -7.94 29.54
C GLU A 224 16.28 -8.45 28.69
N GLU A 225 15.75 -7.61 27.78
CA GLU A 225 14.65 -7.98 26.89
C GLU A 225 15.12 -8.84 25.72
N ARG A 226 16.40 -8.76 25.32
CA ARG A 226 16.93 -9.43 24.12
C ARG A 226 16.75 -10.94 24.17
N GLY A 227 17.05 -11.58 25.30
CA GLY A 227 16.89 -13.03 25.44
C GLY A 227 15.43 -13.47 25.28
N LYS A 228 14.49 -12.72 25.86
CA LYS A 228 13.06 -12.98 25.74
C LYS A 228 12.58 -12.81 24.29
N VAL A 229 12.98 -11.73 23.63
CA VAL A 229 12.62 -11.46 22.23
C VAL A 229 13.18 -12.52 21.29
N VAL A 230 14.47 -12.86 21.42
CA VAL A 230 15.10 -13.91 20.58
C VAL A 230 14.37 -15.24 20.78
N ARG A 231 14.05 -15.61 22.03
CA ARG A 231 13.25 -16.80 22.31
C ARG A 231 11.89 -16.76 21.64
N ILE A 232 11.16 -15.65 21.72
CA ILE A 232 9.85 -15.49 21.06
C ILE A 232 10.00 -15.67 19.56
N VAL A 233 10.94 -14.97 18.91
CA VAL A 233 11.16 -15.06 17.47
C VAL A 233 11.53 -16.49 17.05
N VAL A 234 12.49 -17.13 17.72
CA VAL A 234 12.91 -18.50 17.40
C VAL A 234 11.76 -19.48 17.58
N VAL A 235 11.01 -19.39 18.69
CA VAL A 235 9.84 -20.25 18.92
C VAL A 235 8.77 -20.01 17.86
N SER A 236 8.46 -18.75 17.51
CA SER A 236 7.51 -18.43 16.45
C SER A 236 7.93 -18.99 15.09
N LEU A 237 9.22 -18.91 14.74
CA LEU A 237 9.74 -19.48 13.50
C LEU A 237 9.68 -21.01 13.49
N VAL A 238 10.01 -21.67 14.59
CA VAL A 238 9.90 -23.13 14.72
C VAL A 238 8.44 -23.56 14.63
N VAL A 239 7.53 -22.88 15.32
CA VAL A 239 6.08 -23.16 15.25
C VAL A 239 5.56 -22.97 13.82
N ALA A 240 5.96 -21.89 13.14
CA ALA A 240 5.59 -21.67 11.74
C ALA A 240 6.14 -22.76 10.81
N ALA A 241 7.40 -23.16 10.98
CA ALA A 241 8.01 -24.22 10.19
C ALA A 241 7.32 -25.58 10.41
N VAL A 242 7.00 -25.92 11.66
CA VAL A 242 6.24 -27.14 12.00
C VAL A 242 4.83 -27.07 11.41
N ALA A 243 4.13 -25.93 11.51
CA ALA A 243 2.80 -25.77 10.93
C ALA A 243 2.82 -25.92 9.40
N ILE A 244 3.82 -25.35 8.72
CA ILE A 244 4.00 -25.52 7.27
C ILE A 244 4.33 -26.98 6.93
N ALA A 245 5.18 -27.66 7.71
CA ALA A 245 5.52 -29.06 7.48
C ALA A 245 4.29 -29.99 7.67
N VAL A 246 3.48 -29.75 8.71
CA VAL A 246 2.22 -30.47 8.93
C VAL A 246 1.25 -30.21 7.78
N TRP A 247 1.12 -28.96 7.33
CA TRP A 247 0.28 -28.62 6.19
C TRP A 247 0.79 -29.20 4.87
N ALA A 248 2.11 -29.27 4.67
CA ALA A 248 2.68 -29.98 3.52
C ALA A 248 2.33 -31.48 3.58
N ALA A 249 2.37 -32.09 4.76
CA ALA A 249 2.04 -33.49 4.96
C ALA A 249 0.56 -33.82 4.69
N THR A 250 -0.36 -32.84 4.74
CA THR A 250 -1.76 -33.07 4.33
C THR A 250 -1.96 -33.11 2.82
N GLY A 251 -0.93 -32.80 2.02
CA GLY A 251 -1.01 -32.74 0.56
C GLY A 251 -1.83 -31.55 0.03
N THR A 252 -2.26 -30.63 0.90
CA THR A 252 -3.09 -29.47 0.52
C THR A 252 -2.32 -28.16 0.48
N LEU A 253 -0.99 -28.18 0.68
CA LEU A 253 -0.11 -27.03 0.45
C LEU A 253 0.06 -26.81 -1.06
N THR A 254 -0.74 -25.93 -1.66
CA THR A 254 -0.79 -25.70 -3.10
C THR A 254 -0.81 -24.19 -3.41
N LEU A 255 -0.60 -23.84 -4.69
CA LEU A 255 -0.68 -22.46 -5.15
C LEU A 255 -2.08 -21.84 -4.98
N ALA A 256 -3.13 -22.66 -4.93
CA ALA A 256 -4.49 -22.21 -4.69
C ALA A 256 -4.76 -21.94 -3.20
N THR A 257 -4.23 -22.79 -2.30
CA THR A 257 -4.55 -22.73 -0.86
C THR A 257 -3.64 -21.78 -0.08
N VAL A 258 -2.41 -21.54 -0.54
CA VAL A 258 -1.48 -20.59 0.10
C VAL A 258 -2.06 -19.18 0.21
N PRO A 259 -2.56 -18.56 -0.88
CA PRO A 259 -3.21 -17.25 -0.80
C PRO A 259 -4.40 -17.22 0.16
N THR A 260 -5.20 -18.28 0.22
CA THR A 260 -6.36 -18.36 1.12
C THR A 260 -5.93 -18.34 2.58
N VAL A 261 -4.97 -19.20 2.97
CA VAL A 261 -4.50 -19.27 4.36
C VAL A 261 -3.88 -17.94 4.79
N VAL A 262 -3.03 -17.32 3.97
CA VAL A 262 -2.43 -16.03 4.33
C VAL A 262 -3.48 -14.91 4.41
N THR A 263 -4.52 -14.95 3.56
CA THR A 263 -5.66 -14.01 3.66
C THR A 263 -6.40 -14.19 4.99
N ILE A 264 -6.68 -15.44 5.39
CA ILE A 264 -7.32 -15.74 6.69
C ILE A 264 -6.46 -15.25 7.85
N LEU A 265 -5.14 -15.47 7.80
CA LEU A 265 -4.22 -15.00 8.83
C LEU A 265 -4.18 -13.46 8.90
N SER A 266 -4.27 -12.78 7.76
CA SER A 266 -4.32 -11.31 7.70
C SER A 266 -5.61 -10.77 8.32
N ILE A 267 -6.76 -11.41 8.03
CA ILE A 267 -8.05 -11.07 8.65
C ILE A 267 -7.99 -11.33 10.16
N ALA A 268 -7.46 -12.48 10.57
CA ALA A 268 -7.32 -12.84 11.98
C ALA A 268 -6.42 -11.84 12.72
N ALA A 269 -5.33 -11.38 12.12
CA ALA A 269 -4.46 -10.35 12.68
C ALA A 269 -5.19 -9.02 12.87
N ALA A 270 -5.98 -8.58 11.89
CA ALA A 270 -6.78 -7.37 12.00
C ALA A 270 -7.86 -7.48 13.09
N VAL A 271 -8.62 -8.58 13.14
CA VAL A 271 -9.64 -8.82 14.15
C VAL A 271 -9.02 -8.90 15.55
N TRP A 272 -7.94 -9.68 15.71
CA TRP A 272 -7.22 -9.81 16.98
C TRP A 272 -6.78 -8.45 17.50
N TYR A 273 -6.28 -7.58 16.62
CA TYR A 273 -5.80 -6.27 17.02
C TYR A 273 -6.92 -5.37 17.56
N PHE A 274 -8.11 -5.38 16.94
CA PHE A 274 -9.26 -4.66 17.48
C PHE A 274 -9.76 -5.27 18.79
N VAL A 275 -9.79 -6.60 18.92
CA VAL A 275 -10.13 -7.28 20.19
C VAL A 275 -9.19 -6.86 21.32
N TYR A 276 -7.88 -6.84 21.05
CA TYR A 276 -6.85 -6.37 21.98
C TYR A 276 -7.11 -4.92 22.42
N ILE A 277 -7.35 -4.00 21.48
CA ILE A 277 -7.59 -2.58 21.78
C ILE A 277 -8.84 -2.39 22.66
N PHE A 278 -9.94 -3.06 22.36
CA PHE A 278 -11.19 -2.85 23.11
C PHE A 278 -11.24 -3.61 24.44
N GLY A 279 -10.60 -4.78 24.51
CA GLY A 279 -10.65 -5.67 25.68
C GLY A 279 -9.50 -5.49 26.67
N GLU A 280 -8.26 -5.35 26.19
CA GLU A 280 -7.06 -5.52 27.03
C GLU A 280 -6.22 -4.25 27.18
N ALA A 281 -6.36 -3.27 26.28
CA ALA A 281 -5.60 -2.02 26.37
C ALA A 281 -6.03 -1.21 27.60
N LYS A 282 -5.15 -1.20 28.63
CA LYS A 282 -5.39 -0.55 29.93
C LYS A 282 -5.26 0.98 29.86
N ASP A 283 -4.51 1.49 28.89
CA ASP A 283 -4.15 2.91 28.75
C ASP A 283 -5.03 3.64 27.71
N VAL A 284 -6.31 3.26 27.60
CA VAL A 284 -7.27 3.86 26.65
C VAL A 284 -8.52 4.33 27.39
N THR A 285 -8.75 5.64 27.39
CA THR A 285 -9.89 6.31 28.02
C THR A 285 -11.22 5.95 27.34
N ALA A 286 -12.33 6.19 28.03
CA ALA A 286 -13.67 5.96 27.46
C ALA A 286 -13.95 6.82 26.21
N ALA A 287 -13.41 8.04 26.19
CA ALA A 287 -13.50 8.96 25.05
C ALA A 287 -12.71 8.44 23.83
N GLU A 288 -11.48 7.98 24.04
CA GLU A 288 -10.68 7.34 22.99
C GLU A 288 -11.34 6.06 22.46
N LYS A 289 -11.94 5.24 23.34
CA LYS A 289 -12.72 4.06 22.92
C LYS A 289 -13.92 4.44 22.05
N ALA A 290 -14.57 5.57 22.28
CA ALA A 290 -15.67 6.05 21.44
C ALA A 290 -15.18 6.47 20.04
N GLY A 291 -14.04 7.18 19.96
CA GLY A 291 -13.38 7.51 18.69
C GLY A 291 -12.94 6.26 17.92
N LEU A 292 -12.39 5.26 18.61
CA LEU A 292 -11.99 3.98 18.02
C LEU A 292 -13.18 3.18 17.45
N ARG A 293 -14.37 3.26 18.04
CA ARG A 293 -15.58 2.64 17.46
C ARG A 293 -15.94 3.26 16.12
N ALA A 294 -15.82 4.58 15.98
CA ALA A 294 -15.99 5.24 14.68
C ALA A 294 -14.90 4.81 13.69
N TYR A 295 -13.67 4.66 14.17
CA TYR A 295 -12.55 4.19 13.36
C TYR A 295 -12.77 2.77 12.81
N VAL A 296 -13.40 1.84 13.55
CA VAL A 296 -13.76 0.51 13.02
C VAL A 296 -14.61 0.61 11.76
N GLY A 297 -15.61 1.50 11.73
CA GLY A 297 -16.45 1.71 10.54
C GLY A 297 -15.65 2.23 9.34
N LEU A 298 -14.76 3.20 9.59
CA LEU A 298 -13.85 3.72 8.55
C LEU A 298 -12.86 2.65 8.08
N PHE A 299 -12.37 1.80 8.97
CA PHE A 299 -11.46 0.71 8.66
C PHE A 299 -12.13 -0.36 7.78
N VAL A 300 -13.36 -0.76 8.11
CA VAL A 300 -14.12 -1.70 7.27
C VAL A 300 -14.35 -1.12 5.87
N ALA A 301 -14.70 0.16 5.77
CA ALA A 301 -14.82 0.82 4.47
C ALA A 301 -13.48 0.91 3.72
N ALA A 302 -12.37 1.13 4.43
CA ALA A 302 -11.03 1.08 3.83
C ALA A 302 -10.72 -0.32 3.29
N VAL A 303 -11.06 -1.39 4.03
CA VAL A 303 -10.90 -2.78 3.55
C VAL A 303 -11.68 -3.00 2.27
N VAL A 304 -12.95 -2.56 2.18
CA VAL A 304 -13.76 -2.65 0.95
C VAL A 304 -13.13 -1.83 -0.17
N PHE A 305 -12.68 -0.60 0.11
CA PHE A 305 -11.99 0.23 -0.88
C PHE A 305 -10.76 -0.49 -1.45
N TRP A 306 -9.86 -1.00 -0.60
CA TRP A 306 -8.64 -1.69 -1.04
C TRP A 306 -8.91 -3.03 -1.71
N MET A 307 -10.01 -3.70 -1.34
CA MET A 307 -10.49 -4.91 -1.99
C MET A 307 -10.76 -4.71 -3.48
N LEU A 308 -11.24 -3.53 -3.87
CA LEU A 308 -11.51 -3.18 -5.26
C LEU A 308 -10.36 -2.42 -5.91
N TYR A 309 -9.72 -1.50 -5.18
CA TYR A 309 -8.75 -0.55 -5.74
C TYR A 309 -7.40 -1.20 -6.10
N LEU A 310 -6.84 -2.03 -5.22
CA LEU A 310 -5.53 -2.66 -5.45
C LEU A 310 -5.57 -3.90 -6.36
N GLN A 311 -6.61 -4.03 -7.19
CA GLN A 311 -6.74 -5.11 -8.16
C GLN A 311 -6.09 -4.78 -9.52
N MET A 312 -5.33 -3.69 -9.60
CA MET A 312 -4.68 -3.22 -10.83
C MET A 312 -3.70 -4.25 -11.39
N GLY A 313 -2.93 -4.90 -10.51
CA GLY A 313 -1.97 -5.95 -10.87
C GLY A 313 -2.54 -7.36 -10.94
N SER A 314 -3.86 -7.50 -10.81
CA SER A 314 -4.57 -8.78 -10.79
C SER A 314 -5.81 -8.68 -11.68
N ILE A 315 -7.02 -8.53 -11.13
CA ILE A 315 -8.28 -8.62 -11.87
C ILE A 315 -8.34 -7.66 -13.07
N LEU A 316 -7.86 -6.41 -12.91
CA LEU A 316 -7.89 -5.45 -14.02
C LEU A 316 -6.86 -5.79 -15.11
N THR A 317 -5.74 -6.41 -14.75
CA THR A 317 -4.77 -6.92 -15.73
C THR A 317 -5.31 -8.17 -16.44
N ALA A 318 -6.03 -9.05 -15.74
CA ALA A 318 -6.73 -10.20 -16.36
C ALA A 318 -7.76 -9.70 -17.39
N PHE A 319 -8.61 -8.76 -16.97
CA PHE A 319 -9.61 -8.15 -17.85
C PHE A 319 -8.95 -7.49 -19.08
N ALA A 320 -7.85 -6.76 -18.88
CA ALA A 320 -7.12 -6.15 -19.98
C ALA A 320 -6.53 -7.18 -20.96
N ALA A 321 -5.96 -8.28 -20.44
CA ALA A 321 -5.40 -9.34 -21.28
C ALA A 321 -6.47 -10.09 -22.08
N ASN A 322 -7.65 -10.30 -21.48
CA ASN A 322 -8.68 -11.17 -22.05
C ASN A 322 -9.73 -10.43 -22.88
N SER A 323 -9.98 -9.16 -22.59
CA SER A 323 -11.19 -8.45 -23.07
C SER A 323 -10.92 -7.09 -23.74
N VAL A 324 -9.69 -6.58 -23.75
CA VAL A 324 -9.37 -5.23 -24.26
C VAL A 324 -8.60 -5.30 -25.57
N ASP A 325 -8.93 -4.43 -26.52
CA ASP A 325 -8.15 -4.19 -27.73
C ASP A 325 -6.90 -3.35 -27.39
N LEU A 326 -5.81 -4.06 -27.14
CA LEU A 326 -4.51 -3.52 -26.76
C LEU A 326 -3.72 -2.91 -27.93
N ASP A 327 -4.21 -3.04 -29.17
CA ASP A 327 -3.58 -2.53 -30.40
C ASP A 327 -4.29 -1.28 -30.96
N SER A 328 -5.41 -0.87 -30.35
CA SER A 328 -6.30 0.20 -30.82
C SER A 328 -5.66 1.59 -31.03
N TRP A 329 -4.45 1.83 -30.52
CA TRP A 329 -3.72 3.10 -30.66
C TRP A 329 -2.54 3.08 -31.65
N GLY A 330 -2.46 2.04 -32.49
CA GLY A 330 -1.43 1.93 -33.53
C GLY A 330 -0.06 1.43 -33.02
N PHE A 331 0.00 1.00 -31.76
CA PHE A 331 1.09 0.25 -31.16
C PHE A 331 0.50 -0.75 -30.16
N HIS A 332 1.21 -1.85 -29.93
CA HIS A 332 0.79 -2.85 -28.97
C HIS A 332 1.12 -2.40 -27.53
N LEU A 333 0.10 -2.25 -26.68
CA LEU A 333 0.27 -2.00 -25.25
C LEU A 333 0.20 -3.34 -24.48
N PRO A 334 1.26 -3.80 -23.81
CA PRO A 334 1.16 -5.00 -22.97
C PRO A 334 0.06 -4.86 -21.92
N ALA A 335 -0.66 -5.94 -21.60
CA ALA A 335 -1.86 -5.88 -20.75
C ALA A 335 -1.63 -5.16 -19.40
N GLY A 336 -0.52 -5.43 -18.70
CA GLY A 336 -0.21 -4.73 -17.45
C GLY A 336 0.15 -3.25 -17.61
N GLY A 337 0.46 -2.81 -18.83
CA GLY A 337 0.69 -1.40 -19.18
C GLY A 337 -0.52 -0.50 -18.93
N VAL A 338 -1.74 -1.05 -18.90
CA VAL A 338 -2.96 -0.28 -18.56
C VAL A 338 -2.91 0.32 -17.15
N GLN A 339 -2.11 -0.25 -16.25
CA GLN A 339 -1.92 0.28 -14.89
C GLN A 339 -1.35 1.71 -14.90
N ASN A 340 -0.67 2.13 -15.97
CA ASN A 340 -0.13 3.49 -16.09
C ASN A 340 -1.20 4.58 -16.16
N PHE A 341 -2.45 4.25 -16.53
CA PHE A 341 -3.54 5.21 -16.45
C PHE A 341 -3.73 5.74 -15.02
N ASN A 342 -3.51 4.90 -14.00
CA ASN A 342 -3.54 5.34 -12.61
C ASN A 342 -2.41 6.33 -12.29
N SER A 343 -1.15 5.99 -12.60
CA SER A 343 -0.02 6.88 -12.30
C SER A 343 -0.14 8.23 -12.99
N ILE A 344 -0.57 8.24 -14.27
CA ILE A 344 -0.83 9.48 -15.01
C ILE A 344 -1.96 10.27 -14.35
N ALA A 345 -3.08 9.61 -14.01
CA ALA A 345 -4.21 10.28 -13.38
C ALA A 345 -3.84 10.85 -11.99
N ILE A 346 -3.01 10.16 -11.19
CA ILE A 346 -2.56 10.69 -9.90
C ILE A 346 -1.75 11.97 -10.11
N LEU A 347 -0.77 11.94 -11.02
CA LEU A 347 0.09 13.10 -11.30
C LEU A 347 -0.72 14.33 -11.78
N VAL A 348 -1.76 14.11 -12.58
CA VAL A 348 -2.61 15.18 -13.13
C VAL A 348 -3.64 15.67 -12.11
N PHE A 349 -4.34 14.76 -11.43
CA PHE A 349 -5.51 15.10 -10.61
C PHE A 349 -5.20 15.33 -9.13
N SER A 350 -4.06 14.89 -8.61
CA SER A 350 -3.67 15.16 -7.21
C SER A 350 -3.70 16.66 -6.85
N PRO A 351 -3.08 17.59 -7.62
CA PRO A 351 -3.15 19.02 -7.30
C PRO A 351 -4.59 19.58 -7.43
N ILE A 352 -5.38 19.05 -8.35
CA ILE A 352 -6.78 19.46 -8.56
C ILE A 352 -7.63 19.09 -7.35
N PHE A 353 -7.54 17.85 -6.88
CA PHE A 353 -8.24 17.39 -5.68
C PHE A 353 -7.77 18.15 -4.43
N GLY A 354 -6.46 18.43 -4.32
CA GLY A 354 -5.93 19.32 -3.28
C GLY A 354 -6.64 20.69 -3.26
N ALA A 355 -6.77 21.33 -4.42
CA ALA A 355 -7.47 22.61 -4.54
C ALA A 355 -8.98 22.51 -4.22
N ILE A 356 -9.64 21.42 -4.65
CA ILE A 356 -11.05 21.14 -4.32
C ILE A 356 -11.22 21.05 -2.81
N TRP A 357 -10.36 20.32 -2.11
CA TRP A 357 -10.44 20.14 -0.66
C TRP A 357 -10.14 21.42 0.12
N LEU A 358 -9.20 22.23 -0.34
CA LEU A 358 -8.95 23.55 0.23
C LEU A 358 -10.17 24.46 0.11
N LYS A 359 -10.84 24.45 -1.06
CA LYS A 359 -12.05 25.25 -1.29
C LYS A 359 -13.27 24.73 -0.52
N ALA A 360 -13.40 23.42 -0.36
CA ALA A 360 -14.50 22.80 0.38
C ALA A 360 -14.42 23.07 1.89
N GLY A 361 -13.22 23.35 2.42
CA GLY A 361 -12.99 23.64 3.83
C GLY A 361 -13.45 22.51 4.75
N GLU A 362 -13.85 22.87 5.97
CA GLU A 362 -14.35 21.93 6.97
C GLU A 362 -15.77 21.41 6.67
N GLY A 363 -16.48 22.02 5.72
CA GLY A 363 -17.84 21.64 5.34
C GLY A 363 -17.97 20.26 4.70
N PHE A 364 -16.86 19.68 4.22
CA PHE A 364 -16.83 18.32 3.67
C PHE A 364 -15.93 17.40 4.50
N GLY A 365 -16.52 16.85 5.58
CA GLY A 365 -15.82 16.03 6.57
C GLY A 365 -15.28 14.70 6.04
N THR A 366 -14.38 14.08 6.81
CA THR A 366 -13.64 12.87 6.44
C THR A 366 -14.54 11.70 6.03
N ALA A 367 -15.64 11.44 6.74
CA ALA A 367 -16.56 10.35 6.42
C ALA A 367 -17.23 10.52 5.05
N TYR A 368 -17.53 11.77 4.64
CA TYR A 368 -18.06 12.04 3.29
C TYR A 368 -17.02 11.86 2.19
N LYS A 369 -15.76 12.25 2.44
CA LYS A 369 -14.64 11.98 1.52
C LYS A 369 -14.44 10.47 1.33
N PHE A 370 -14.49 9.70 2.42
CA PHE A 370 -14.48 8.24 2.36
C PHE A 370 -15.66 7.68 1.55
N ALA A 371 -16.88 8.13 1.84
CA ALA A 371 -18.08 7.67 1.11
C ALA A 371 -17.97 7.97 -0.39
N LEU A 372 -17.55 9.18 -0.76
CA LEU A 372 -17.32 9.54 -2.16
C LEU A 372 -16.25 8.65 -2.80
N GLY A 373 -15.14 8.42 -2.10
CA GLY A 373 -14.04 7.62 -2.62
C GLY A 373 -14.42 6.15 -2.85
N VAL A 374 -15.07 5.51 -1.87
CA VAL A 374 -15.58 4.14 -1.99
C VAL A 374 -16.67 4.07 -3.07
N GLY A 375 -17.52 5.10 -3.18
CA GLY A 375 -18.55 5.19 -4.20
C GLY A 375 -17.98 5.27 -5.63
N LEU A 376 -16.98 6.12 -5.85
CA LEU A 376 -16.28 6.24 -7.15
C LEU A 376 -15.60 4.94 -7.55
N THR A 377 -14.97 4.25 -6.60
CA THR A 377 -14.42 2.90 -6.80
C THR A 377 -15.53 1.90 -7.14
N GLY A 378 -16.68 1.94 -6.46
CA GLY A 378 -17.83 1.10 -6.81
C GLY A 378 -18.35 1.38 -8.24
N LEU A 379 -18.42 2.65 -8.64
CA LEU A 379 -18.84 3.04 -9.99
C LEU A 379 -17.87 2.57 -11.09
N SER A 380 -16.57 2.55 -10.82
CA SER A 380 -15.61 2.00 -11.79
C SER A 380 -15.84 0.49 -12.00
N TRP A 381 -16.28 -0.22 -10.97
CA TRP A 381 -16.61 -1.64 -11.04
C TRP A 381 -17.98 -1.90 -11.70
N VAL A 382 -18.95 -1.00 -11.56
CA VAL A 382 -20.18 -1.01 -12.39
C VAL A 382 -19.79 -0.89 -13.87
N LEU A 383 -18.90 0.05 -14.20
CA LEU A 383 -18.41 0.22 -15.57
C LEU A 383 -17.70 -1.05 -16.07
N LEU A 384 -16.85 -1.69 -15.26
CA LEU A 384 -16.23 -2.98 -15.60
C LEU A 384 -17.28 -4.07 -15.90
N GLY A 385 -18.33 -4.20 -15.09
CA GLY A 385 -19.40 -5.17 -15.36
C GLY A 385 -20.16 -4.88 -16.66
N TRP A 386 -20.33 -3.60 -17.01
CA TRP A 386 -20.92 -3.21 -18.30
C TRP A 386 -20.00 -3.55 -19.47
N LEU A 387 -18.70 -3.27 -19.34
CA LEU A 387 -17.68 -3.60 -20.35
C LEU A 387 -17.54 -5.12 -20.53
N GLN A 388 -17.55 -5.89 -19.44
CA GLN A 388 -17.51 -7.36 -19.49
C GLN A 388 -18.68 -7.93 -20.27
N GLY A 389 -19.90 -7.41 -20.09
CA GLY A 389 -21.05 -7.87 -20.88
C GLY A 389 -20.93 -7.61 -22.38
N ARG A 390 -20.11 -6.63 -22.80
CA ARG A 390 -19.80 -6.38 -24.21
C ARG A 390 -18.71 -7.33 -24.70
N ALA A 391 -17.70 -7.58 -23.88
CA ALA A 391 -16.65 -8.57 -24.14
C ALA A 391 -17.23 -9.99 -24.29
N ASP A 392 -18.15 -10.39 -23.41
CA ASP A 392 -18.87 -11.68 -23.47
C ASP A 392 -19.67 -11.83 -24.77
N GLY A 393 -20.10 -10.71 -25.37
CA GLY A 393 -20.75 -10.66 -26.68
C GLY A 393 -19.79 -10.75 -27.88
N GLY A 394 -18.49 -10.97 -27.64
CA GLY A 394 -17.44 -11.09 -28.66
C GLY A 394 -16.82 -9.77 -29.13
N VAL A 395 -17.12 -8.65 -28.45
CA VAL A 395 -16.60 -7.32 -28.82
C VAL A 395 -15.43 -6.96 -27.91
N LEU A 396 -14.23 -6.80 -28.49
CA LEU A 396 -13.09 -6.27 -27.74
C LEU A 396 -13.37 -4.84 -27.25
N VAL A 397 -13.03 -4.59 -25.99
CA VAL A 397 -13.21 -3.30 -25.33
C VAL A 397 -12.11 -2.34 -25.78
N ALA A 398 -12.48 -1.17 -26.28
CA ALA A 398 -11.49 -0.16 -26.65
C ALA A 398 -10.67 0.30 -25.44
N LEU A 399 -9.35 0.45 -25.63
CA LEU A 399 -8.39 0.82 -24.57
C LEU A 399 -8.77 2.10 -23.81
N GLY A 400 -9.43 3.06 -24.47
CA GLY A 400 -9.90 4.30 -23.83
C GLY A 400 -10.87 4.07 -22.66
N TRP A 401 -11.64 2.96 -22.66
CA TRP A 401 -12.50 2.62 -21.53
C TRP A 401 -11.71 2.22 -20.28
N MET A 402 -10.55 1.58 -20.45
CA MET A 402 -9.67 1.31 -19.32
C MET A 402 -9.16 2.61 -18.69
N ALA A 403 -8.84 3.63 -19.50
CA ALA A 403 -8.47 4.94 -18.98
C ALA A 403 -9.59 5.55 -18.10
N VAL A 404 -10.86 5.37 -18.48
CA VAL A 404 -12.01 5.83 -17.67
C VAL A 404 -12.16 5.03 -16.37
N VAL A 405 -12.01 3.70 -16.42
CA VAL A 405 -12.05 2.85 -15.21
C VAL A 405 -10.96 3.28 -14.22
N TYR A 406 -9.72 3.43 -14.69
CA TYR A 406 -8.60 3.86 -13.87
C TYR A 406 -8.74 5.31 -13.38
N LEU A 407 -9.35 6.20 -14.16
CA LEU A 407 -9.64 7.57 -13.73
C LEU A 407 -10.60 7.59 -12.53
N LEU A 408 -11.69 6.82 -12.59
CA LEU A 408 -12.65 6.70 -11.49
C LEU A 408 -12.01 6.10 -10.24
N LEU A 409 -11.21 5.03 -10.40
CA LEU A 409 -10.43 4.44 -9.30
C LEU A 409 -9.49 5.47 -8.65
N THR A 410 -8.80 6.25 -9.49
CA THR A 410 -7.84 7.25 -9.03
C THR A 410 -8.52 8.40 -8.29
N TRP A 411 -9.65 8.91 -8.80
CA TRP A 411 -10.45 9.88 -8.07
C TRP A 411 -10.95 9.31 -6.74
N GLY A 412 -11.31 8.01 -6.71
CA GLY A 412 -11.61 7.28 -5.49
C GLY A 412 -10.46 7.33 -4.47
N GLU A 413 -9.24 7.01 -4.91
CA GLU A 413 -8.04 7.05 -4.07
C GLU A 413 -7.73 8.45 -3.53
N LEU A 414 -7.82 9.47 -4.38
CA LEU A 414 -7.59 10.88 -3.99
C LEU A 414 -8.61 11.39 -2.96
N CYS A 415 -9.73 10.67 -2.78
CA CYS A 415 -10.71 10.92 -1.72
C CYS A 415 -10.42 10.13 -0.43
N VAL A 416 -9.83 8.92 -0.50
CA VAL A 416 -9.65 8.03 0.67
C VAL A 416 -8.25 8.13 1.27
N SER A 417 -7.20 8.03 0.46
CA SER A 417 -5.83 7.81 0.95
C SER A 417 -5.29 8.94 1.83
N PRO A 418 -5.39 10.24 1.45
CA PRO A 418 -4.84 11.33 2.28
C PRO A 418 -5.57 11.47 3.62
N VAL A 419 -6.89 11.33 3.61
CA VAL A 419 -7.73 11.51 4.80
C VAL A 419 -7.74 10.29 5.71
N GLY A 420 -7.55 9.09 5.17
CA GLY A 420 -7.47 7.85 5.94
C GLY A 420 -6.27 7.83 6.88
N LEU A 421 -5.11 8.26 6.40
CA LEU A 421 -3.93 8.42 7.24
C LEU A 421 -4.15 9.47 8.32
N SER A 422 -4.72 10.62 7.95
CA SER A 422 -5.01 11.72 8.87
C SER A 422 -5.97 11.31 10.00
N VAL A 423 -7.12 10.72 9.66
CA VAL A 423 -8.10 10.30 10.68
C VAL A 423 -7.58 9.18 11.58
N THR A 424 -6.75 8.29 11.04
CA THR A 424 -6.05 7.27 11.84
C THR A 424 -5.20 7.95 12.91
N THR A 425 -4.39 8.95 12.55
CA THR A 425 -3.56 9.66 13.54
C THR A 425 -4.36 10.46 14.56
N GLN A 426 -5.48 11.06 14.15
CA GLN A 426 -6.34 11.88 15.02
C GLN A 426 -7.13 11.06 16.04
N LEU A 427 -7.60 9.87 15.65
CA LEU A 427 -8.37 8.98 16.52
C LEU A 427 -7.49 7.98 17.29
N ALA A 428 -6.19 7.98 17.05
CA ALA A 428 -5.28 7.10 17.74
C ALA A 428 -5.08 7.54 19.21
N PRO A 429 -5.30 6.62 20.18
CA PRO A 429 -4.97 6.88 21.57
C PRO A 429 -3.51 7.28 21.73
N ALA A 430 -3.20 8.17 22.66
CA ALA A 430 -1.84 8.69 22.84
C ALA A 430 -0.79 7.57 23.01
N ALA A 431 -1.15 6.51 23.77
CA ALA A 431 -0.30 5.34 24.00
C ALA A 431 -0.14 4.42 22.77
N LEU A 432 -1.05 4.49 21.80
CA LEU A 432 -1.16 3.55 20.67
C LEU A 432 -1.00 4.21 19.30
N LYS A 433 -0.52 5.46 19.21
CA LYS A 433 -0.38 6.20 17.94
C LYS A 433 0.35 5.43 16.83
N GLY A 434 1.57 4.98 17.07
CA GLY A 434 2.33 4.20 16.06
C GLY A 434 1.70 2.84 15.75
N GLN A 435 0.90 2.35 16.68
CA GLN A 435 0.25 1.05 16.66
C GLN A 435 -1.02 1.09 15.77
N LEU A 436 -1.83 2.15 15.89
CA LEU A 436 -3.00 2.37 15.02
C LEU A 436 -2.61 2.70 13.57
N MET A 437 -1.45 3.34 13.35
CA MET A 437 -0.89 3.48 12.00
C MET A 437 -0.57 2.13 11.36
N GLY A 438 -0.15 1.16 12.18
CA GLY A 438 -0.02 -0.22 11.75
C GLY A 438 -1.35 -0.84 11.31
N VAL A 439 -2.44 -0.54 12.02
CA VAL A 439 -3.79 -0.97 11.64
C VAL A 439 -4.21 -0.39 10.31
N TRP A 440 -3.90 0.87 10.01
CA TRP A 440 -4.21 1.44 8.69
C TRP A 440 -3.62 0.59 7.55
N PHE A 441 -2.38 0.10 7.71
CA PHE A 441 -1.76 -0.81 6.73
C PHE A 441 -2.34 -2.24 6.74
N LEU A 442 -3.02 -2.66 7.80
CA LEU A 442 -3.81 -3.90 7.77
C LEU A 442 -5.01 -3.79 6.80
N GLY A 443 -5.48 -2.57 6.49
CA GLY A 443 -6.54 -2.32 5.52
C GLY A 443 -6.23 -2.92 4.15
N PRO A 444 -5.17 -2.46 3.45
CA PRO A 444 -4.75 -3.05 2.17
C PRO A 444 -4.19 -4.48 2.31
N ALA A 445 -3.59 -4.85 3.45
CA ALA A 445 -3.12 -6.21 3.70
C ALA A 445 -4.27 -7.24 3.75
N VAL A 446 -5.45 -6.83 4.20
CA VAL A 446 -6.66 -7.65 4.24
C VAL A 446 -7.49 -7.50 2.96
N GLY A 447 -7.77 -6.26 2.57
CA GLY A 447 -8.67 -5.96 1.44
C GLY A 447 -8.16 -6.55 0.13
N THR A 448 -6.90 -6.31 -0.21
CA THR A 448 -6.35 -6.73 -1.52
C THR A 448 -6.43 -8.24 -1.73
N PRO A 449 -5.92 -9.08 -0.81
CA PRO A 449 -6.02 -10.53 -0.99
C PRO A 449 -7.47 -11.01 -0.91
N LEU A 450 -8.32 -10.39 -0.08
CA LEU A 450 -9.74 -10.72 -0.01
C LEU A 450 -10.45 -10.52 -1.36
N GLY A 451 -10.09 -9.48 -2.12
CA GLY A 451 -10.60 -9.25 -3.47
C GLY A 451 -10.20 -10.36 -4.45
N GLY A 452 -8.93 -10.78 -4.40
CA GLY A 452 -8.45 -11.91 -5.20
C GLY A 452 -9.10 -13.24 -4.82
N GLN A 453 -9.31 -13.49 -3.52
CA GLN A 453 -10.05 -14.68 -3.04
C GLN A 453 -11.52 -14.63 -3.48
N ALA A 454 -12.15 -13.46 -3.46
CA ALA A 454 -13.52 -13.29 -3.94
C ALA A 454 -13.62 -13.61 -5.44
N TYR A 455 -12.64 -13.20 -6.25
CA TYR A 455 -12.56 -13.58 -7.66
C TYR A 455 -12.55 -15.10 -7.84
N ALA A 456 -11.58 -15.78 -7.20
CA ALA A 456 -11.43 -17.23 -7.31
C ALA A 456 -12.68 -18.00 -6.85
N PHE A 457 -13.41 -17.49 -5.86
CA PHE A 457 -14.60 -18.15 -5.32
C PHE A 457 -15.90 -17.86 -6.09
N LEU A 458 -16.09 -16.62 -6.56
CA LEU A 458 -17.35 -16.16 -7.15
C LEU A 458 -17.38 -16.32 -8.66
N VAL A 459 -16.29 -16.01 -9.38
CA VAL A 459 -16.28 -16.03 -10.86
C VAL A 459 -16.71 -17.40 -11.41
N PRO A 460 -16.23 -18.56 -10.90
CA PRO A 460 -16.69 -19.86 -11.40
C PRO A 460 -18.18 -20.14 -11.20
N LYS A 461 -18.87 -19.39 -10.33
CA LYS A 461 -20.28 -19.62 -9.97
C LYS A 461 -21.24 -18.67 -10.67
N VAL A 462 -20.81 -17.43 -10.88
CA VAL A 462 -21.68 -16.36 -11.40
C VAL A 462 -21.17 -15.71 -12.70
N GLY A 463 -19.95 -16.02 -13.13
CA GLY A 463 -19.28 -15.36 -14.25
C GLY A 463 -18.64 -14.01 -13.88
N GLU A 464 -17.73 -13.53 -14.72
CA GLU A 464 -16.99 -12.28 -14.48
C GLU A 464 -17.90 -11.05 -14.45
N GLN A 465 -18.89 -10.98 -15.35
CA GLN A 465 -19.80 -9.84 -15.40
C GLN A 465 -20.57 -9.68 -14.08
N ALA A 466 -21.17 -10.76 -13.59
CA ALA A 466 -21.91 -10.73 -12.33
C ALA A 466 -21.00 -10.48 -11.14
N PHE A 467 -19.77 -11.03 -11.16
CA PHE A 467 -18.76 -10.74 -10.16
C PHE A 467 -18.46 -9.23 -10.06
N PHE A 468 -18.23 -8.53 -11.17
CA PHE A 468 -18.01 -7.09 -11.15
C PHE A 468 -19.17 -6.31 -10.53
N TYR A 469 -20.41 -6.66 -10.88
CA TYR A 469 -21.60 -6.02 -10.29
C TYR A 469 -21.79 -6.32 -8.81
N LEU A 470 -21.48 -7.54 -8.35
CA LEU A 470 -21.56 -7.90 -6.92
C LEU A 470 -20.57 -7.07 -6.08
N LEU A 471 -19.33 -6.93 -6.56
CA LEU A 471 -18.30 -6.15 -5.88
C LEU A 471 -18.61 -4.65 -5.94
N ALA A 472 -19.12 -4.17 -7.07
CA ALA A 472 -19.64 -2.82 -7.18
C ALA A 472 -20.78 -2.55 -6.18
N GLY A 473 -21.74 -3.47 -6.08
CA GLY A 473 -22.84 -3.39 -5.12
C GLY A 473 -22.37 -3.33 -3.67
N LEU A 474 -21.37 -4.14 -3.30
CA LEU A 474 -20.75 -4.10 -1.98
C LEU A 474 -20.14 -2.72 -1.69
N ALA A 475 -19.37 -2.17 -2.63
CA ALA A 475 -18.72 -0.87 -2.46
C ALA A 475 -19.74 0.29 -2.42
N LEU A 476 -20.73 0.29 -3.30
CA LEU A 476 -21.79 1.30 -3.31
C LEU A 476 -22.64 1.24 -2.03
N LEU A 477 -22.95 0.04 -1.54
CA LEU A 477 -23.64 -0.12 -0.25
C LEU A 477 -22.78 0.44 0.89
N ALA A 478 -21.49 0.11 0.94
CA ALA A 478 -20.57 0.65 1.94
C ALA A 478 -20.48 2.18 1.87
N ALA A 479 -20.45 2.76 0.67
CA ALA A 479 -20.45 4.21 0.45
C ALA A 479 -21.75 4.87 0.96
N VAL A 480 -22.92 4.28 0.67
CA VAL A 480 -24.22 4.77 1.17
C VAL A 480 -24.29 4.69 2.69
N VAL A 481 -23.88 3.55 3.27
CA VAL A 481 -23.86 3.37 4.74
C VAL A 481 -22.94 4.41 5.39
N LEU A 482 -21.75 4.64 4.84
CA LEU A 482 -20.84 5.68 5.34
C LEU A 482 -21.45 7.08 5.25
N ALA A 483 -22.08 7.42 4.14
CA ALA A 483 -22.71 8.73 3.95
C ALA A 483 -23.85 8.94 4.97
N VAL A 484 -24.71 7.94 5.16
CA VAL A 484 -25.82 7.98 6.13
C VAL A 484 -25.31 8.03 7.57
N CYS A 485 -24.28 7.26 7.89
CA CYS A 485 -23.67 7.24 9.22
C CYS A 485 -22.72 8.42 9.47
N SER A 486 -22.42 9.25 8.47
CA SER A 486 -21.47 10.36 8.57
C SER A 486 -21.75 11.32 9.75
N PRO A 487 -22.99 11.76 10.03
CA PRO A 487 -23.27 12.61 11.18
C PRO A 487 -22.95 11.93 12.53
N ALA A 488 -23.20 10.62 12.64
CA ALA A 488 -22.89 9.84 13.84
C ALA A 488 -21.37 9.65 14.00
N LEU A 489 -20.67 9.34 12.90
CA LEU A 489 -19.20 9.23 12.89
C LEU A 489 -18.56 10.56 13.27
N HIS A 490 -19.04 11.68 12.75
CA HIS A 490 -18.53 13.01 13.10
C HIS A 490 -18.68 13.31 14.60
N ARG A 491 -19.83 12.99 15.20
CA ARG A 491 -20.05 13.16 16.65
C ARG A 491 -19.12 12.28 17.49
N LEU A 492 -18.89 11.04 17.07
CA LEU A 492 -18.00 10.11 17.76
C LEU A 492 -16.52 10.52 17.64
N MET A 493 -16.14 11.02 16.47
CA MET A 493 -14.80 11.55 16.21
C MET A 493 -14.52 12.81 17.02
N GLY A 494 -15.48 13.75 17.12
CA GLY A 494 -15.36 14.95 17.95
C GLY A 494 -15.20 14.64 19.44
N ARG A 495 -15.77 13.53 19.92
CA ARG A 495 -15.60 13.07 21.32
C ARG A 495 -14.26 12.37 21.57
N GLY A 496 -13.64 11.80 20.55
CA GLY A 496 -12.41 11.00 20.67
C GLY A 496 -11.14 11.71 20.19
N GLY A 497 -11.25 12.77 19.39
CA GLY A 497 -10.12 13.54 18.87
C GLY A 497 -9.51 14.46 19.92
N HIS A 498 -8.18 14.51 19.99
CA HIS A 498 -7.42 15.44 20.85
C HIS A 498 -7.32 16.84 20.23
N GLY A 499 -8.38 17.32 19.60
CA GLY A 499 -8.43 18.67 19.01
C GLY A 499 -8.49 19.75 20.10
N PRO A 500 -8.06 20.99 19.79
CA PRO A 500 -8.10 22.12 20.73
C PRO A 500 -9.50 22.43 21.29
N ASP A 501 -10.55 21.93 20.64
CA ASP A 501 -11.96 22.13 21.04
C ASP A 501 -12.42 21.26 22.21
N ALA A 502 -11.62 20.29 22.68
CA ALA A 502 -11.95 19.49 23.87
C ALA A 502 -11.98 20.32 25.18
N VAL A 503 -11.66 21.63 25.11
CA VAL A 503 -11.64 22.57 26.24
C VAL A 503 -12.87 23.48 26.28
N LEU A 504 -13.76 23.49 25.27
CA LEU A 504 -14.85 24.47 25.15
C LEU A 504 -16.27 23.92 25.35
N GLU A 505 -16.46 22.88 26.17
CA GLU A 505 -17.76 22.69 26.82
C GLU A 505 -17.81 23.55 28.09
N THR A 506 -17.99 24.87 27.93
CA THR A 506 -18.44 25.72 29.03
C THR A 506 -19.86 25.30 29.43
N PRO A 507 -20.14 24.99 30.70
CA PRO A 507 -21.50 24.68 31.13
C PRO A 507 -22.41 25.89 30.92
N PRO A 508 -23.70 25.69 30.60
CA PRO A 508 -24.63 26.78 30.37
C PRO A 508 -24.74 27.63 31.65
N GLU A 509 -24.52 28.94 31.52
CA GLU A 509 -24.72 29.89 32.62
C GLU A 509 -26.12 29.73 33.22
N PRO A 510 -26.25 29.68 34.56
CA PRO A 510 -27.55 29.69 35.19
C PRO A 510 -28.21 31.04 34.91
N ARG A 511 -29.33 31.03 34.20
CA ARG A 511 -30.18 32.21 34.00
C ARG A 511 -30.54 32.79 35.37
N ALA A 512 -30.01 33.97 35.66
CA ALA A 512 -30.44 34.77 36.81
C ALA A 512 -31.94 35.11 36.67
N ARG A 513 -32.68 34.87 37.75
CA ARG A 513 -34.01 35.46 37.98
C ARG A 513 -33.84 36.70 38.83
#